data_AF-A0A318K226-F1
#
_entry.id   AF-A0A318K226-F1
#
_cell.length_a   1.000
_cell.length_b   1.000
_cell.length_c   1.000
_cell.angle_alpha   90.00
_cell.angle_beta   90.00
_cell.angle_gamma   90.00
#
_symmetry.space_group_name_H-M   'P 1'
#
loop_
_entity.id
_entity.type
_entity.pdbx_description
1 polymer ?
#
loop_
_entity_poly.entity_id
_entity_poly.type
_entity_poly.pdbx_seq_one_letter_code
_entity_poly.pdbx_strand_id
1 'polypeptide(L)'
;MAAVDTMDIHAYPTECTTPVTLAEAERLTERYLSFDDDAGRGIANRITEFDTCFVVVAIFTPPPATENRTPPSPLPIGGTVSTIDKATGAITLWPTYPPDLVAEHHAAAVRTNRLIIEETWPASS
;
A
#
# COMPACT_ATOMS: atom_id res chain seq x y z
N MET A 1 -0.75 -7.22 20.52
CA MET A 1 -1.47 -7.24 19.22
C MET A 1 -2.95 -6.95 19.47
N ALA A 2 -3.28 -5.79 20.05
CA ALA A 2 -4.63 -5.53 20.59
C ALA A 2 -5.18 -4.11 20.31
N ALA A 3 -4.39 -3.18 19.77
CA ALA A 3 -4.83 -1.79 19.61
C ALA A 3 -5.48 -1.50 18.24
N VAL A 4 -5.04 -2.18 17.17
CA VAL A 4 -5.52 -1.91 15.81
C VAL A 4 -6.87 -2.58 15.53
N ASP A 5 -7.16 -3.73 16.17
CA ASP A 5 -8.43 -4.46 15.97
C ASP A 5 -9.67 -3.69 16.47
N THR A 6 -9.48 -2.64 17.27
CA THR A 6 -10.55 -1.78 17.81
C THR A 6 -10.57 -0.38 17.20
N MET A 7 -9.70 -0.09 16.24
CA MET A 7 -9.58 1.25 15.66
C MET A 7 -10.28 1.30 14.31
N ASP A 8 -10.92 2.44 14.03
CA ASP A 8 -11.47 2.70 12.71
C ASP A 8 -10.30 3.01 11.75
N ILE A 9 -10.37 2.42 10.57
CA ILE A 9 -9.34 2.56 9.55
C ILE A 9 -9.94 3.35 8.41
N HIS A 10 -9.38 4.54 8.19
CA HIS A 10 -9.85 5.45 7.17
C HIS A 10 -9.21 5.09 5.83
N ALA A 11 -10.02 5.08 4.78
CA ALA A 11 -9.61 4.82 3.42
C ALA A 11 -10.13 5.93 2.51
N TYR A 12 -9.36 6.27 1.47
CA TYR A 12 -9.63 7.40 0.61
C TYR A 12 -10.05 6.93 -0.79
N PRO A 13 -11.09 7.54 -1.39
CA PRO A 13 -11.70 7.04 -2.61
C PRO A 13 -10.79 7.28 -3.82
N THR A 14 -10.89 6.40 -4.81
CA THR A 14 -10.16 6.53 -6.09
C THR A 14 -11.14 6.41 -7.26
N GLU A 15 -10.71 6.78 -8.48
CA GLU A 15 -11.51 6.59 -9.69
C GLU A 15 -11.47 5.15 -10.24
N CYS A 16 -11.28 4.14 -9.38
CA CYS A 16 -11.01 2.78 -9.83
C CYS A 16 -12.21 2.06 -10.47
N THR A 17 -11.90 1.00 -11.21
CA THR A 17 -12.87 -0.04 -11.55
C THR A 17 -12.77 -1.20 -10.55
N THR A 18 -13.92 -1.67 -10.04
CA THR A 18 -13.99 -2.78 -9.07
C THR A 18 -14.61 -4.05 -9.69
N PRO A 19 -14.22 -5.25 -9.22
CA PRO A 19 -13.15 -5.50 -8.25
C PRO A 19 -11.77 -5.12 -8.83
N VAL A 20 -10.91 -4.57 -7.98
CA VAL A 20 -9.58 -4.10 -8.40
C VAL A 20 -8.73 -5.29 -8.84
N THR A 21 -8.19 -5.21 -10.04
CA THR A 21 -7.23 -6.17 -10.59
C THR A 21 -5.80 -5.73 -10.29
N LEU A 22 -4.79 -6.61 -10.50
CA LEU A 22 -3.39 -6.21 -10.34
C LEU A 22 -3.02 -5.01 -11.24
N ALA A 23 -3.46 -5.00 -12.49
CA ALA A 23 -3.19 -3.90 -13.42
C ALA A 23 -3.82 -2.58 -12.95
N GLU A 24 -5.02 -2.65 -12.37
CA GLU A 24 -5.66 -1.47 -11.79
C GLU A 24 -4.95 -1.02 -10.50
N ALA A 25 -4.49 -1.96 -9.67
CA ALA A 25 -3.70 -1.66 -8.48
C ALA A 25 -2.36 -0.98 -8.83
N GLU A 26 -1.70 -1.42 -9.91
CA GLU A 26 -0.50 -0.77 -10.46
C GLU A 26 -0.79 0.67 -10.89
N ARG A 27 -1.89 0.89 -11.63
CA ARG A 27 -2.32 2.23 -12.07
C ARG A 27 -2.64 3.16 -10.89
N LEU A 28 -3.35 2.66 -9.88
CA LEU A 28 -3.70 3.42 -8.68
C LEU A 28 -2.44 3.75 -7.86
N THR A 29 -1.52 2.79 -7.75
CA THR A 29 -0.23 2.99 -7.08
C THR A 29 0.55 4.10 -7.76
N GLU A 30 0.66 4.08 -9.08
CA GLU A 30 1.37 5.12 -9.83
C GLU A 30 0.73 6.51 -9.65
N ARG A 31 -0.60 6.58 -9.65
CA ARG A 31 -1.33 7.85 -9.56
C ARG A 31 -1.34 8.48 -8.18
N TYR A 32 -1.46 7.65 -7.13
CA TYR A 32 -1.75 8.11 -5.77
C TYR A 32 -0.61 7.92 -4.78
N LEU A 33 0.29 6.98 -5.05
CA LEU A 33 1.32 6.53 -4.11
C LEU A 33 2.74 6.71 -4.66
N SER A 34 2.89 7.25 -5.87
CA SER A 34 4.17 7.76 -6.37
C SER A 34 4.26 9.25 -6.06
N PHE A 35 5.28 9.64 -5.32
CA PHE A 35 5.58 11.05 -5.09
C PHE A 35 6.70 11.49 -6.05
N ASP A 36 6.59 12.67 -6.66
CA ASP A 36 7.58 13.15 -7.64
C ASP A 36 9.01 13.23 -7.06
N ASP A 37 9.14 13.46 -5.75
CA ASP A 37 10.41 13.46 -5.02
C ASP A 37 11.06 12.06 -4.88
N ASP A 38 10.30 10.98 -5.08
CA ASP A 38 10.74 9.59 -4.91
C ASP A 38 11.48 9.05 -6.14
N ALA A 39 11.06 9.49 -7.35
CA ALA A 39 11.68 9.08 -8.60
C ALA A 39 13.15 9.51 -8.68
N GLY A 40 13.50 10.68 -8.14
CA GLY A 40 14.88 11.16 -8.04
C GLY A 40 15.71 10.50 -6.95
N ARG A 41 15.08 9.81 -6.00
CA ARG A 41 15.72 9.14 -4.84
C ARG A 41 15.86 7.63 -5.01
N GLY A 42 15.43 7.10 -6.16
CA GLY A 42 15.46 5.67 -6.44
C GLY A 42 14.45 4.89 -5.61
N ILE A 43 13.31 5.48 -5.25
CA ILE A 43 12.23 4.79 -4.54
C ILE A 43 11.23 4.27 -5.58
N ALA A 44 10.82 3.01 -5.43
CA ALA A 44 9.82 2.35 -6.25
C ALA A 44 8.73 1.73 -5.36
N ASN A 45 7.59 1.36 -5.93
CA ASN A 45 6.53 0.68 -5.20
C ASN A 45 6.53 -0.82 -5.49
N ARG A 46 6.50 -1.64 -4.43
CA ARG A 46 6.29 -3.09 -4.51
C ARG A 46 4.86 -3.41 -4.12
N ILE A 47 4.14 -4.06 -5.01
CA ILE A 47 2.76 -4.51 -4.79
C ILE A 47 2.77 -6.00 -4.44
N THR A 48 2.04 -6.37 -3.39
CA THR A 48 1.78 -7.76 -3.01
C THR A 48 0.27 -7.96 -2.91
N GLU A 49 -0.23 -9.01 -3.55
CA GLU A 49 -1.67 -9.33 -3.58
C GLU A 49 -2.06 -10.22 -2.39
N PHE A 50 -3.17 -9.85 -1.74
CA PHE A 50 -3.82 -10.62 -0.68
C PHE A 50 -5.31 -10.80 -1.02
N ASP A 51 -6.03 -11.61 -0.24
CA ASP A 51 -7.43 -11.95 -0.53
C ASP A 51 -8.34 -10.72 -0.62
N THR A 52 -8.22 -9.77 0.31
CA THR A 52 -9.10 -8.60 0.41
C THR A 52 -8.51 -7.32 -0.17
N CYS A 53 -7.20 -7.27 -0.43
CA CYS A 53 -6.51 -6.03 -0.81
C CYS A 53 -5.21 -6.30 -1.57
N PHE A 54 -4.64 -5.24 -2.12
CA PHE A 54 -3.22 -5.18 -2.47
C PHE A 54 -2.49 -4.36 -1.42
N VAL A 55 -1.36 -4.86 -0.92
CA VAL A 55 -0.45 -4.09 -0.08
C VAL A 55 0.65 -3.49 -0.96
N VAL A 56 0.83 -2.18 -0.85
CA VAL A 56 1.83 -1.41 -1.57
C VAL A 56 2.87 -0.95 -0.55
N VAL A 57 4.14 -1.22 -0.84
CA VAL A 57 5.27 -0.80 -0.01
C VAL A 57 6.25 -0.01 -0.85
N ALA A 58 6.57 1.21 -0.39
CA ALA A 58 7.69 1.94 -0.95
C ALA A 58 8.99 1.20 -0.60
N ILE A 59 9.84 0.95 -1.60
CA ILE A 59 11.11 0.25 -1.49
C ILE A 59 12.21 1.07 -2.17
N PHE A 60 13.43 1.03 -1.63
CA PHE A 60 14.57 1.52 -2.40
C PHE A 60 14.88 0.55 -3.53
N THR A 61 15.01 1.08 -4.74
CA THR A 61 15.41 0.35 -5.92
C THR A 61 16.84 -0.14 -5.70
N PRO A 62 17.10 -1.45 -5.77
CA PRO A 62 18.45 -1.95 -5.63
C PRO A 62 19.31 -1.39 -6.77
N PRO A 63 20.61 -1.10 -6.53
CA PRO A 63 21.50 -0.71 -7.61
C PRO A 63 21.53 -1.81 -8.69
N PRO A 64 21.74 -1.45 -9.97
CA PRO A 64 21.81 -2.43 -11.05
C PRO A 64 22.84 -3.49 -10.72
N ALA A 65 22.51 -4.75 -10.99
CA ALA A 65 23.37 -5.88 -10.68
C ALA A 65 24.73 -5.70 -11.36
N THR A 66 25.75 -5.35 -10.59
CA THR A 66 27.14 -5.57 -11.00
C THR A 66 27.42 -7.07 -10.86
N GLU A 67 28.27 -7.64 -11.71
CA GLU A 67 28.42 -9.09 -11.95
C GLU A 67 28.76 -9.97 -10.73
N ASN A 68 28.83 -9.44 -9.52
CA ASN A 68 29.02 -10.20 -8.29
C ASN A 68 27.68 -10.53 -7.59
N ARG A 69 27.35 -11.82 -7.66
CA ARG A 69 26.21 -12.53 -7.06
C ARG A 69 26.13 -12.41 -5.53
N THR A 70 25.86 -11.23 -5.01
CA THR A 70 25.37 -11.09 -3.64
C THR A 70 23.86 -11.37 -3.69
N PRO A 71 23.33 -12.31 -2.88
CA PRO A 71 21.88 -12.51 -2.82
C PRO A 71 21.20 -11.17 -2.51
N PRO A 72 20.05 -10.85 -3.12
CA PRO A 72 19.38 -9.58 -2.87
C PRO A 72 19.05 -9.52 -1.38
N SER A 73 19.75 -8.64 -0.64
CA SER A 73 19.34 -8.25 0.70
C SER A 73 17.88 -7.77 0.62
N PRO A 74 17.07 -8.00 1.66
CA PRO A 74 15.71 -7.46 1.69
C PRO A 74 15.78 -5.97 1.41
N LEU A 75 14.98 -5.51 0.43
CA LEU A 75 14.99 -4.12 0.02
C LEU A 75 14.63 -3.24 1.21
N PRO A 76 15.42 -2.19 1.51
CA PRO A 76 15.08 -1.31 2.60
C PRO A 76 13.72 -0.64 2.30
N ILE A 77 12.85 -0.62 3.31
CA ILE A 77 11.49 -0.08 3.20
C ILE A 77 11.59 1.46 3.22
N GLY A 78 11.04 2.09 2.18
CA GLY A 78 11.01 3.55 1.96
C GLY A 78 10.02 4.32 2.85
N GLY A 79 9.41 3.65 3.83
CA GLY A 79 8.68 4.29 4.93
C GLY A 79 7.16 4.16 4.86
N THR A 80 6.55 4.18 3.68
CA THR A 80 5.08 4.13 3.55
C THR A 80 4.60 2.74 3.16
N VAL A 81 3.57 2.26 3.88
CA VAL A 81 2.81 1.06 3.53
C VAL A 81 1.37 1.47 3.32
N SER A 82 0.76 1.03 2.22
CA SER A 82 -0.62 1.36 1.88
C SER A 82 -1.38 0.09 1.50
N THR A 83 -2.70 0.09 1.68
CA THR A 83 -3.57 -0.95 1.12
C THR A 83 -4.51 -0.36 0.08
N ILE A 84 -4.73 -1.08 -1.00
CA ILE A 84 -5.80 -0.83 -1.97
C ILE A 84 -6.85 -1.91 -1.75
N ASP A 85 -8.02 -1.53 -1.21
CA ASP A 85 -9.12 -2.47 -1.00
C ASP A 85 -9.63 -3.02 -2.34
N LYS A 86 -9.80 -4.34 -2.46
CA LYS A 86 -10.21 -4.94 -3.74
C LYS A 86 -11.66 -4.67 -4.11
N ALA A 87 -12.53 -4.49 -3.12
CA ALA A 87 -13.96 -4.31 -3.36
C ALA A 87 -14.29 -2.88 -3.80
N THR A 88 -13.52 -1.90 -3.32
CA THR A 88 -13.83 -0.46 -3.46
C THR A 88 -12.72 0.35 -4.13
N GLY A 89 -11.50 -0.20 -4.17
CA GLY A 89 -10.28 0.50 -4.58
C GLY A 89 -9.91 1.70 -3.72
N ALA A 90 -10.50 1.83 -2.53
CA ALA A 90 -10.12 2.85 -1.57
C ALA A 90 -8.72 2.55 -1.01
N ILE A 91 -7.96 3.61 -0.74
CA ILE A 91 -6.58 3.54 -0.28
C ILE A 91 -6.49 3.88 1.20
N THR A 92 -5.91 2.98 1.99
CA THR A 92 -5.52 3.29 3.39
C THR A 92 -4.02 3.53 3.45
N LEU A 93 -3.61 4.53 4.22
CA LEU A 93 -2.22 4.80 4.57
C LEU A 93 -1.91 4.21 5.96
N TRP A 94 -0.85 3.43 6.06
CA TRP A 94 -0.44 2.77 7.29
C TRP A 94 0.90 3.32 7.78
N PRO A 95 1.15 3.28 9.11
CA PRO A 95 2.51 3.32 9.63
C PRO A 95 3.37 2.21 9.03
N THR A 96 4.69 2.31 9.17
CA THR A 96 5.62 1.28 8.68
C THR A 96 5.44 -0.03 9.46
N TYR A 97 4.66 -0.96 8.89
CA TYR A 97 4.41 -2.30 9.42
C TYR A 97 4.71 -3.38 8.38
N PRO A 98 4.96 -4.63 8.80
CA PRO A 98 5.11 -5.75 7.86
C PRO A 98 3.86 -5.90 6.96
N PRO A 99 4.02 -6.21 5.66
CA PRO A 99 2.89 -6.33 4.73
C PRO A 99 1.81 -7.31 5.16
N ASP A 100 2.20 -8.48 5.67
CA ASP A 100 1.27 -9.51 6.10
C ASP A 100 0.39 -9.03 7.28
N LEU A 101 1.00 -8.32 8.24
CA LEU A 101 0.27 -7.75 9.38
C LEU A 101 -0.71 -6.66 8.93
N VAL A 102 -0.31 -5.83 7.95
CA VAL A 102 -1.19 -4.81 7.37
C VAL A 102 -2.37 -5.47 6.64
N ALA A 103 -2.12 -6.52 5.87
CA ALA A 103 -3.18 -7.28 5.20
C ALA A 103 -4.16 -7.90 6.21
N GLU A 104 -3.65 -8.47 7.30
CA GLU A 104 -4.47 -9.03 8.39
C GLU A 104 -5.35 -7.96 9.05
N HIS A 105 -4.79 -6.79 9.39
CA HIS A 105 -5.54 -5.69 9.99
C HIS A 105 -6.58 -5.12 9.03
N HIS A 106 -6.24 -4.95 7.75
CA HIS A 106 -7.20 -4.55 6.72
C HIS A 106 -8.37 -5.53 6.62
N ALA A 107 -8.08 -6.83 6.54
CA ALA A 107 -9.10 -7.87 6.46
C ALA A 107 -9.99 -7.89 7.72
N ALA A 108 -9.42 -7.66 8.90
CA ALA A 108 -10.18 -7.53 10.14
C ALA A 108 -11.12 -6.31 10.13
N ALA A 109 -10.64 -5.16 9.63
CA ALA A 109 -11.44 -3.94 9.51
C ALA A 109 -12.62 -4.11 8.55
N VAL A 110 -12.40 -4.75 7.39
CA VAL A 110 -13.47 -5.09 6.44
C VAL A 110 -14.51 -6.00 7.11
N ARG A 111 -14.08 -7.10 7.76
CA ARG A 111 -15.01 -8.04 8.41
C ARG A 111 -15.83 -7.42 9.55
N THR A 112 -15.27 -6.43 10.24
CA THR A 112 -15.91 -5.77 11.39
C THR A 112 -16.58 -4.45 11.02
N ASN A 113 -16.63 -4.11 9.72
CA ASN A 113 -17.20 -2.87 9.21
C ASN A 113 -16.60 -1.61 9.84
N ARG A 114 -15.27 -1.62 10.00
CA ARG A 114 -14.45 -0.52 10.52
C ARG A 114 -13.54 0.12 9.47
N LEU A 115 -13.58 -0.36 8.23
CA LEU A 115 -13.00 0.33 7.10
C LEU A 115 -13.95 1.47 6.68
N ILE A 116 -13.59 2.70 7.04
CA ILE A 116 -14.38 3.90 6.76
C ILE A 116 -13.88 4.54 5.48
N ILE A 117 -14.69 4.53 4.44
CA ILE A 117 -14.35 5.19 3.17
C ILE A 117 -14.77 6.65 3.28
N GLU A 118 -13.78 7.53 3.26
CA GLU A 118 -13.98 8.97 3.30
C GLU A 118 -14.57 9.48 1.98
N GLU A 119 -15.17 10.67 2.02
CA GLU A 119 -15.70 11.31 0.81
C GLU A 119 -14.59 11.91 -0.07
N THR A 120 -13.48 12.33 0.55
CA THR A 120 -12.39 13.03 -0.13
C THR A 120 -11.04 12.70 0.50
N TRP A 121 -9.97 12.95 -0.26
CA TRP A 121 -8.62 12.89 0.26
C TRP A 121 -8.36 14.04 1.24
N PRO A 122 -7.50 13.85 2.25
CA PRO A 122 -7.07 14.92 3.12
C PRO A 122 -6.38 16.00 2.29
N ALA A 123 -6.61 17.27 2.63
CA ALA A 123 -5.93 18.37 1.98
C ALA A 123 -4.42 18.23 2.20
N SER A 124 -3.64 18.32 1.11
CA SER A 124 -2.19 18.41 1.19
C SER A 124 -1.83 19.68 1.95
N SER A 125 -1.28 19.53 3.15
CA SER A 125 -0.75 20.63 3.96
C SER A 125 0.58 21.13 3.40
#